data_AF-A0A9P5TGX8-F1
#
_entry.id   AF-A0A9P5TGX8-F1
#
_cell.length_a   1.000
_cell.length_b   1.000
_cell.length_c   1.000
_cell.angle_alpha   90.00
_cell.angle_beta   90.00
_cell.angle_gamma   90.00
#
_symmetry.space_group_name_H-M   'P 1'
#
loop_
_entity.id
_entity.type
_entity.pdbx_description
1 polymer ?
#
loop_
_entity_poly.entity_id
_entity_poly.type
_entity_poly.pdbx_seq_one_letter_code
_entity_poly.pdbx_strand_id
1 'polypeptide(L)'
;LYCAIEGRSRLVYAPSQCGGMRNFPCMDTILGGWEVQRHIHGAEVSLIDRNGQTHGFFVFFKNHCRLPMNNTVARLCNGRRWRGDLAVFRIAVSGTRLVNLRNHDSTLTNFVLKK
;
A
#
# COMPACT_ATOMS: atom_id res chain seq x y z
N LEU A 1 -12.05 -6.95 16.27
CA LEU A 1 -11.30 -7.94 15.48
C LEU A 1 -11.61 -7.70 14.00
N TYR A 2 -10.62 -7.31 13.19
CA TYR A 2 -10.79 -7.30 11.73
C TYR A 2 -10.53 -8.71 11.22
N CYS A 3 -11.58 -9.53 11.14
CA CYS A 3 -11.57 -10.78 10.41
C CYS A 3 -11.53 -10.43 8.92
N ALA A 4 -10.41 -10.70 8.25
CA ALA A 4 -10.36 -10.74 6.79
C ALA A 4 -11.04 -12.03 6.30
N ILE A 5 -12.36 -12.08 6.47
CA ILE A 5 -13.24 -12.88 5.59
C ILE A 5 -13.04 -12.28 4.20
N GLU A 6 -13.01 -13.10 3.14
CA GLU A 6 -12.87 -12.71 1.73
C GLU A 6 -13.80 -11.54 1.36
N GLY A 7 -13.35 -10.32 1.67
CA GLY A 7 -14.03 -9.10 1.35
C GLY A 7 -13.67 -8.80 -0.08
N ARG A 8 -14.64 -8.92 -0.98
CA ARG A 8 -14.58 -8.31 -2.32
C ARG A 8 -13.88 -6.95 -2.19
N SER A 9 -12.93 -6.69 -3.10
CA SER A 9 -12.23 -5.41 -3.18
C SER A 9 -13.21 -4.26 -2.93
N ARG A 10 -13.07 -3.59 -1.78
CA ARG A 10 -13.95 -2.48 -1.42
C ARG A 10 -13.42 -1.23 -2.10
N LEU A 11 -14.27 -0.58 -2.88
CA LEU A 11 -13.95 0.75 -3.38
C LEU A 11 -13.96 1.73 -2.20
N VAL A 12 -12.83 2.39 -1.96
CA VAL A 12 -12.68 3.41 -0.92
C VAL A 12 -12.48 4.74 -1.61
N TYR A 13 -13.37 5.69 -1.34
CA TYR A 13 -13.18 7.08 -1.73
C TYR A 13 -12.20 7.72 -0.75
N ALA A 14 -10.99 8.00 -1.21
CA ALA A 14 -10.01 8.76 -0.46
C ALA A 14 -9.81 10.12 -1.14
N PRO A 15 -9.97 11.25 -0.42
CA PRO A 15 -9.63 12.55 -0.97
C PRO A 15 -8.14 12.58 -1.32
N SER A 16 -7.74 13.26 -2.39
CA SER A 16 -6.33 13.38 -2.75
C SER A 16 -5.72 14.68 -2.22
N GLN A 17 -4.54 14.60 -1.62
CA GLN A 17 -3.70 15.75 -1.33
C GLN A 17 -2.89 16.14 -2.57
N CYS A 18 -2.89 17.43 -2.91
CA CYS A 18 -2.07 18.00 -3.98
C CYS A 18 -0.78 18.56 -3.39
N GLY A 19 0.35 17.93 -3.71
CA GLY A 19 1.69 18.38 -3.30
C GLY A 19 2.41 19.22 -4.37
N GLY A 20 1.67 19.90 -5.25
CA GLY A 20 2.21 20.65 -6.38
C GLY A 20 2.54 19.76 -7.58
N MET A 21 3.60 18.94 -7.51
CA MET A 21 4.02 18.06 -8.63
C MET A 21 3.31 16.70 -8.67
N ARG A 22 2.69 16.29 -7.56
CA ARG A 22 2.10 14.95 -7.40
C ARG A 22 0.79 15.02 -6.63
N ASN A 23 -0.17 14.19 -7.03
CA ASN A 23 -1.40 13.94 -6.28
C ASN A 23 -1.29 12.60 -5.58
N PHE A 24 -1.42 12.61 -4.25
CA PHE A 24 -1.43 11.40 -3.43
C PHE A 24 -2.77 11.27 -2.74
N PRO A 25 -3.20 10.06 -2.34
CA PRO A 25 -4.40 9.94 -1.58
C PRO A 25 -4.11 10.44 -0.15
N CYS A 26 -5.10 10.97 0.53
CA CYS A 26 -4.98 11.38 1.92
C CYS A 26 -4.77 10.11 2.75
N MET A 27 -3.51 9.84 3.06
CA MET A 27 -3.13 8.60 3.73
C MET A 27 -3.72 8.52 5.13
N ASP A 28 -3.95 9.67 5.78
CA ASP A 28 -4.69 9.73 7.05
C ASP A 28 -6.15 9.29 6.88
N THR A 29 -6.79 9.48 5.72
CA THR A 29 -8.14 8.93 5.50
C THR A 29 -8.12 7.42 5.32
N ILE A 30 -7.07 6.87 4.68
CA ILE A 30 -6.96 5.44 4.38
C ILE A 30 -6.45 4.63 5.57
N LEU A 31 -5.50 5.20 6.32
CA LEU A 31 -4.80 4.54 7.43
C LEU A 31 -5.12 5.18 8.80
N GLY A 32 -6.04 6.15 8.88
CA GLY A 32 -6.26 7.01 10.07
C GLY A 32 -6.88 6.38 11.30
N GLY A 33 -7.06 5.06 11.36
CA GLY A 33 -7.74 4.44 12.50
C GLY A 33 -6.92 4.34 13.80
N TRP A 34 -5.61 4.58 13.75
CA TRP A 34 -4.73 4.35 14.91
C TRP A 34 -3.75 5.50 15.11
N GLU A 35 -3.87 6.20 16.25
CA GLU A 35 -3.05 7.37 16.64
C GLU A 35 -1.67 7.00 17.22
N VAL A 36 -1.39 5.70 17.39
CA VAL A 36 -0.16 5.20 18.03
C VAL A 36 1.12 5.67 17.32
N GLN A 37 1.05 5.95 16.02
CA GLN A 37 2.14 6.56 15.25
C GLN A 37 1.65 7.87 14.64
N ARG A 38 2.32 8.98 14.95
CA ARG A 38 2.00 10.32 14.42
C ARG A 38 2.22 10.47 12.91
N HIS A 39 2.97 9.57 12.28
CA HIS A 39 3.34 9.69 10.87
C HIS A 39 3.18 8.36 10.14
N ILE A 40 2.62 8.46 8.94
CA ILE A 40 2.58 7.36 7.98
C ILE A 40 3.92 7.35 7.24
N HIS A 41 4.59 6.21 7.24
CA HIS A 41 5.82 6.05 6.48
C HIS A 41 5.49 5.74 5.03
N GLY A 42 6.32 6.22 4.11
CA GLY A 42 6.14 6.04 2.67
C GLY A 42 7.44 5.67 1.99
N ALA A 43 7.39 4.78 1.00
CA ALA A 43 8.51 4.44 0.13
C ALA A 43 8.06 4.31 -1.32
N GLU A 44 8.91 4.73 -2.25
CA GLU A 44 8.75 4.49 -3.69
C GLU A 44 9.53 3.21 -4.06
N VAL A 45 8.87 2.27 -4.73
CA VAL A 45 9.46 0.99 -5.15
C VAL A 45 9.24 0.79 -6.64
N SER A 46 10.33 0.50 -7.35
CA SER A 46 10.29 0.14 -8.76
C SER A 46 10.60 -1.35 -8.94
N LEU A 47 9.80 -2.03 -9.74
CA LEU A 47 10.03 -3.40 -10.18
C LEU A 47 10.25 -3.43 -11.69
N ILE A 48 11.17 -4.27 -12.14
CA ILE A 48 11.37 -4.55 -13.57
C ILE A 48 10.79 -5.93 -13.83
N ASP A 49 9.83 -6.04 -14.76
CA ASP A 49 9.25 -7.32 -15.14
C ASP A 49 10.19 -8.12 -16.07
N ARG A 50 9.78 -9.35 -16.42
CA ARG A 50 10.57 -10.22 -17.31
C ARG A 50 10.74 -9.65 -18.73
N ASN A 51 9.90 -8.70 -19.12
CA ASN A 51 9.93 -8.04 -20.42
C ASN A 51 10.74 -6.72 -20.39
N GLY A 52 11.37 -6.40 -19.25
CA GLY A 52 12.10 -5.15 -19.08
C GLY A 52 11.22 -3.92 -18.79
N GLN A 53 9.90 -4.10 -18.58
CA GLN A 53 9.01 -2.99 -18.24
C GLN A 53 9.20 -2.61 -16.77
N THR A 54 9.31 -1.31 -16.51
CA THR A 54 9.41 -0.76 -15.15
C THR A 54 8.03 -0.41 -14.61
N HIS A 55 7.73 -0.91 -13.40
CA HIS A 55 6.49 -0.67 -12.67
C HIS A 55 6.82 0.04 -11.36
N GLY A 56 6.38 1.30 -11.23
CA GLY A 56 6.54 2.08 -10.01
C GLY A 56 5.35 1.93 -9.05
N PHE A 57 5.64 1.91 -7.75
CA PHE A 57 4.65 1.82 -6.68
C PHE A 57 4.99 2.76 -5.53
N PHE A 58 3.99 3.39 -4.92
CA PHE A 58 4.11 3.96 -3.58
C PHE A 58 3.55 2.98 -2.56
N VAL A 59 4.35 2.72 -1.53
CA VAL A 59 3.96 1.91 -0.40
C VAL A 59 3.91 2.81 0.83
N PHE A 60 2.72 2.97 1.39
CA PHE A 60 2.50 3.70 2.63
C PHE A 60 2.15 2.73 3.75
N PHE A 61 2.69 2.94 4.94
CA PHE A 61 2.50 1.98 6.01
C PHE A 61 2.62 2.57 7.41
N LYS A 62 2.02 1.84 8.36
CA LYS A 62 2.27 1.92 9.79
C LYS A 62 2.74 0.55 10.26
N ASN A 63 3.86 0.51 10.96
CA ASN A 63 4.38 -0.72 11.55
C ASN A 63 4.91 -0.43 12.95
N HIS A 64 4.24 -0.97 13.97
CA HIS A 64 4.59 -0.73 15.37
C HIS A 64 4.18 -1.89 16.27
N CYS A 65 4.99 -2.20 17.29
CA CYS A 65 4.74 -3.33 18.20
C CYS A 65 3.40 -3.26 18.95
N ARG A 66 2.84 -2.06 19.14
CA ARG A 66 1.54 -1.82 19.79
C ARG A 66 0.33 -1.87 18.83
N LEU A 67 0.54 -1.97 17.53
CA LEU A 67 -0.55 -2.12 16.57
C LEU A 67 -1.01 -3.60 16.47
N PRO A 68 -2.24 -3.86 16.02
CA PRO A 68 -2.73 -5.21 15.79
C PRO A 68 -1.88 -5.95 14.74
N MET A 69 -1.75 -7.28 14.89
CA MET A 69 -1.11 -8.12 13.88
C MET A 69 -1.93 -8.10 12.59
N ASN A 70 -1.30 -7.78 11.47
CA ASN A 70 -1.91 -7.91 10.16
C ASN A 70 -1.47 -9.24 9.53
N ASN A 71 -2.30 -10.27 9.70
CA ASN A 71 -1.99 -11.62 9.23
C ASN A 71 -1.86 -11.69 7.70
N THR A 72 -2.54 -10.81 6.95
CA THR A 72 -2.44 -10.74 5.49
C THR A 72 -1.04 -10.30 5.08
N VAL A 73 -0.55 -9.18 5.65
CA VAL A 73 0.81 -8.70 5.37
C VAL A 73 1.86 -9.67 5.89
N ALA A 74 1.67 -10.22 7.09
CA ALA A 74 2.59 -11.22 7.64
C ALA A 74 2.74 -12.46 6.74
N ARG A 75 1.64 -12.95 6.14
CA ARG A 75 1.69 -14.05 5.15
C ARG A 75 2.46 -13.68 3.89
N LEU A 76 2.35 -12.43 3.44
CA LEU A 76 3.12 -11.94 2.30
C LEU A 76 4.61 -11.80 2.63
N CYS A 77 4.97 -11.46 3.86
CA CYS A 77 6.36 -11.30 4.29
C CYS A 77 6.95 -12.61 4.88
N ASN A 78 6.63 -13.77 4.32
CA ASN A 78 7.14 -15.08 4.76
C ASN A 78 6.95 -15.36 6.27
N GLY A 79 5.81 -14.95 6.84
CA GLY A 79 5.49 -15.14 8.26
C GLY A 79 6.17 -14.15 9.20
N ARG A 80 6.94 -13.18 8.69
CA ARG A 80 7.49 -12.09 9.52
C ARG A 80 6.35 -11.32 10.18
N ARG A 81 6.52 -11.04 11.48
CA ARG A 81 5.52 -10.30 12.26
C ARG A 81 5.36 -8.89 11.69
N TRP A 82 4.15 -8.55 11.29
CA TRP A 82 3.79 -7.21 10.86
C TRP A 82 2.61 -6.69 11.68
N ARG A 83 2.77 -5.54 12.31
CA ARG A 83 1.75 -4.97 13.19
C ARG A 83 1.37 -3.57 12.73
N GLY A 84 0.20 -3.44 12.13
CA GLY A 84 -0.30 -2.20 11.53
C GLY A 84 -0.78 -2.39 10.09
N ASP A 85 -1.05 -1.28 9.42
CA ASP A 85 -1.71 -1.24 8.13
C ASP A 85 -0.74 -0.84 7.03
N LEU A 86 -1.02 -1.29 5.81
CA LEU A 86 -0.21 -1.01 4.64
C LEU A 86 -1.13 -0.76 3.44
N ALA A 87 -0.76 0.23 2.63
CA ALA A 87 -1.44 0.59 1.40
C ALA A 87 -0.41 0.68 0.26
N VAL A 88 -0.76 0.11 -0.89
CA VAL A 88 0.07 0.16 -2.10
C VAL A 88 -0.70 0.87 -3.19
N PHE A 89 -0.03 1.80 -3.88
CA PHE A 89 -0.57 2.53 -5.02
C PHE A 89 0.37 2.35 -6.20
N ARG A 90 -0.18 2.09 -7.38
CA ARG A 90 0.62 2.04 -8.60
C ARG A 90 0.83 3.45 -9.13
N ILE A 91 2.06 3.75 -9.54
CA ILE A 91 2.44 5.01 -10.18
C ILE A 91 2.10 4.90 -11.67
N ALA A 92 1.39 5.89 -12.19
CA ALA A 92 1.15 6.01 -13.61
C ALA A 92 2.48 6.16 -14.36
N VAL A 93 2.53 5.67 -15.60
CA VAL A 93 3.72 5.80 -16.46
C VAL A 93 4.15 7.27 -16.64
N SER A 94 3.23 8.23 -16.49
CA SER A 94 3.51 9.67 -16.51
C SER A 94 4.13 10.22 -15.20
N GLY A 95 4.46 9.38 -14.23
CA GLY A 95 5.21 9.71 -13.00
C GLY A 95 4.50 10.56 -11.94
N THR A 96 3.30 11.10 -12.25
CA THR A 96 2.65 12.13 -11.42
C THR A 96 1.28 11.75 -10.88
N ARG A 97 0.70 10.64 -11.36
CA ARG A 97 -0.66 10.21 -11.02
C ARG A 97 -0.64 8.81 -10.43
N LEU A 98 -1.45 8.58 -9.41
CA LEU A 98 -1.73 7.23 -8.94
C LEU A 98 -2.82 6.61 -9.80
N VAL A 99 -2.67 5.33 -10.13
CA VAL A 99 -3.71 4.57 -10.81
C VAL A 99 -4.32 3.57 -9.84
N ASN A 100 -5.63 3.33 -10.00
CA ASN A 100 -6.30 2.22 -9.33
C ASN A 100 -5.59 0.92 -9.69
N LEU A 101 -5.26 0.11 -8.68
CA LEU A 101 -4.72 -1.23 -8.89
C LEU A 101 -5.77 -2.06 -9.64
N ARG A 102 -5.42 -2.52 -10.85
CA ARG A 102 -6.23 -3.47 -11.61
C ARG A 102 -5.88 -4.89 -11.14
N ASN A 103 -6.74 -5.88 -11.43
CA ASN A 103 -6.50 -7.27 -11.01
C ASN A 103 -5.13 -7.81 -11.41
N HIS A 104 -4.61 -7.45 -12.59
CA HIS A 104 -3.28 -7.89 -13.04
C HIS A 104 -2.13 -7.29 -12.22
N ASP A 105 -2.34 -6.15 -11.56
CA ASP A 105 -1.35 -5.48 -10.70
C ASP A 105 -1.25 -6.13 -9.31
N SER A 106 -2.19 -7.00 -8.94
CA SER A 106 -2.18 -7.69 -7.63
C SER A 106 -0.96 -8.62 -7.49
N THR A 107 -0.60 -9.33 -8.54
CA THR A 107 0.58 -10.19 -8.58
C THR A 107 1.87 -9.38 -8.43
N LEU A 108 1.97 -8.25 -9.13
CA LEU A 108 3.13 -7.35 -9.03
C LEU A 108 3.24 -6.72 -7.64
N THR A 109 2.10 -6.33 -7.05
CA THR A 109 2.03 -5.82 -5.68
C THR A 109 2.53 -6.86 -4.67
N ASN A 110 2.17 -8.14 -4.85
CA ASN A 110 2.69 -9.20 -3.99
C ASN A 110 4.21 -9.32 -4.07
N PHE A 111 4.82 -9.10 -5.24
CA PHE A 111 6.28 -9.06 -5.38
C PHE A 111 6.90 -7.88 -4.63
N VAL A 112 6.29 -6.70 -4.69
CA VAL A 112 6.74 -5.52 -3.91
C VAL A 112 6.79 -5.84 -2.42
N LEU A 113 5.79 -6.56 -1.92
CA LEU A 113 5.63 -6.84 -0.48
C LEU A 113 6.46 -8.04 0.02
N LYS A 114 6.94 -8.90 -0.87
CA LYS A 114 7.62 -10.17 -0.54
C LYS A 114 9.14 -10.06 -0.29
N LYS A 115 9.68 -8.85 -0.11
CA LYS A 115 11.13 -8.63 0.14
C LYS A 115 11.59 -9.04 1.55
#